data_AF-A0A844IN63-F1
#
_entry.id   AF-A0A844IN63-F1
#
_cell.length_a   1.000
_cell.length_b   1.000
_cell.length_c   1.000
_cell.angle_alpha   90.00
_cell.angle_beta   90.00
_cell.angle_gamma   90.00
#
_symmetry.space_group_name_H-M   'P 1'
#
loop_
_entity.id
_entity.type
_entity.pdbx_description
1 polymer ?
#
loop_
_entity_poly.entity_id
_entity_poly.type
_entity_poly.pdbx_seq_one_letter_code
_entity_poly.pdbx_strand_id
1 'polypeptide(L)'
;MINQEITERQKRLEQFLQHLESARQLEDDIMKYGLEAADLYFEDIDGDWLETWGDDDDEPGYIEKITTFLESDDLVAVEVRKRLQNKSHDEIIGGLEYCLSQLTEKDRIFAAKDFLVGDVVIFGSSRASGNSSINEVELLELAEDLMEKLREILG
;
A
#
# COMPACT_ATOMS: atom_id res chain seq x y z
N MET A 1 7.65 20.64 -34.77
CA MET A 1 6.78 19.95 -33.80
C MET A 1 5.92 18.87 -34.45
N ILE A 2 5.36 19.07 -35.65
CA ILE A 2 4.50 18.07 -36.34
C ILE A 2 5.22 16.74 -36.64
N ASN A 3 6.50 16.76 -37.04
CA ASN A 3 7.24 15.52 -37.34
C ASN A 3 7.48 14.64 -36.11
N GLN A 4 7.61 15.21 -34.91
CA GLN A 4 7.83 14.44 -33.68
C GLN A 4 6.57 13.68 -33.27
N GLU A 5 5.38 14.29 -33.40
CA GLU A 5 4.11 13.61 -33.10
C GLU A 5 3.82 12.46 -34.08
N ILE A 6 4.23 12.59 -35.34
CA ILE A 6 4.06 11.52 -36.34
C ILE A 6 4.96 10.32 -36.00
N THR A 7 6.22 10.56 -35.61
CA THR A 7 7.15 9.51 -35.22
C THR A 7 6.68 8.76 -33.97
N GLU A 8 6.16 9.46 -32.96
CA GLU A 8 5.61 8.84 -31.75
C GLU A 8 4.36 7.98 -32.04
N ARG A 9 3.46 8.44 -32.91
CA ARG A 9 2.29 7.64 -33.32
C ARG A 9 2.68 6.38 -34.08
N GLN A 10 3.68 6.48 -34.96
CA GLN A 10 4.22 5.32 -35.69
C GLN A 10 4.82 4.29 -34.74
N LYS A 11 5.60 4.74 -33.75
CA LYS A 11 6.19 3.87 -32.73
C LYS A 11 5.13 3.14 -31.91
N ARG A 12 4.06 3.84 -31.49
CA ARG A 12 2.93 3.22 -30.77
C ARG A 12 2.19 2.19 -31.62
N LEU A 13 2.00 2.47 -32.91
CA LEU A 13 1.36 1.54 -33.83
C LEU A 13 2.20 0.26 -34.02
N GLU A 14 3.51 0.41 -34.16
CA GLU A 14 4.44 -0.71 -34.27
C GLU A 14 4.44 -1.57 -33.01
N GLN A 15 4.50 -0.95 -31.82
CA GLN A 15 4.37 -1.65 -30.54
C GLN A 15 3.03 -2.40 -30.42
N PHE A 16 1.93 -1.77 -30.85
CA PHE A 16 0.62 -2.41 -30.83
C PHE A 16 0.57 -3.64 -31.74
N LEU A 17 1.12 -3.56 -32.95
CA LEU A 17 1.19 -4.68 -33.87
C LEU A 17 2.05 -5.82 -33.32
N GLN A 18 3.18 -5.49 -32.70
CA GLN A 18 4.07 -6.46 -32.06
C GLN A 18 3.37 -7.19 -30.90
N HIS A 19 2.61 -6.48 -30.06
CA HIS A 19 1.83 -7.10 -29.00
C HIS A 19 0.72 -8.01 -29.55
N LEU A 20 0.07 -7.61 -30.64
CA LEU A 20 -0.96 -8.41 -31.29
C LEU A 20 -0.38 -9.71 -31.87
N GLU A 21 0.78 -9.61 -32.53
CA GLU A 21 1.50 -10.78 -33.05
C GLU A 21 1.93 -11.73 -31.93
N SER A 22 2.47 -11.19 -30.83
CA SER A 22 2.89 -11.98 -29.67
C SER A 22 1.71 -12.68 -29.01
N ALA A 23 0.57 -12.01 -28.86
CA ALA A 23 -0.65 -12.59 -28.29
C ALA A 23 -1.20 -13.72 -29.17
N ARG A 24 -1.13 -13.55 -30.49
CA ARG A 24 -1.56 -14.57 -31.45
C ARG A 24 -0.65 -15.80 -31.42
N GLN A 25 0.65 -15.58 -31.28
CA GLN A 25 1.62 -16.66 -31.11
C GLN A 25 1.35 -17.46 -29.84
N LEU A 26 1.08 -16.78 -28.73
CA LEU A 26 0.68 -17.44 -27.47
C LEU A 26 -0.60 -18.26 -27.63
N GLU A 27 -1.62 -17.73 -28.32
CA GLU A 27 -2.86 -18.47 -28.60
C GLU A 27 -2.59 -19.73 -29.44
N ASP A 28 -1.79 -19.61 -30.50
CA ASP A 28 -1.41 -20.73 -31.35
C ASP A 28 -0.61 -21.79 -30.58
N ASP A 29 0.31 -21.36 -29.70
CA ASP A 29 1.10 -22.25 -28.84
C ASP A 29 0.21 -22.97 -27.81
N ILE A 30 -0.75 -22.27 -27.18
CA ILE A 30 -1.73 -22.89 -26.27
C ILE A 30 -2.61 -23.90 -27.01
N MET A 31 -3.07 -23.57 -28.23
CA MET A 31 -3.87 -24.51 -29.03
C MET A 31 -3.07 -25.75 -29.44
N LYS A 32 -1.75 -25.61 -29.64
CA LYS A 32 -0.88 -26.69 -30.11
C LYS A 32 -0.38 -27.59 -28.99
N TYR A 33 0.03 -27.00 -27.87
CA TYR A 33 0.73 -27.68 -26.78
C TYR A 33 -0.10 -27.76 -25.48
N GLY A 34 -1.24 -27.09 -25.41
CA GLY A 34 -2.10 -27.12 -24.23
C GLY A 34 -1.42 -26.51 -23.01
N LEU A 35 -1.35 -27.26 -21.90
CA LEU A 35 -0.69 -26.81 -20.66
C LEU A 35 0.84 -26.75 -20.80
N GLU A 36 1.43 -27.60 -21.66
CA GLU A 36 2.88 -27.63 -21.96
C GLU A 36 3.35 -26.37 -22.71
N ALA A 37 2.41 -25.53 -23.18
CA ALA A 37 2.75 -24.24 -23.77
C ALA A 37 3.49 -23.32 -22.77
N ALA A 38 3.27 -23.51 -21.46
CA ALA A 38 3.96 -22.74 -20.43
C ALA A 38 5.49 -22.91 -20.53
N ASP A 39 5.98 -24.11 -20.83
CA ASP A 39 7.40 -24.46 -20.92
C ASP A 39 8.15 -23.69 -22.03
N LEU A 40 7.43 -23.09 -22.98
CA LEU A 40 8.00 -22.25 -24.04
C LEU A 40 8.30 -20.83 -23.57
N TYR A 41 7.68 -20.38 -22.47
CA TYR A 41 7.73 -19.00 -21.99
C TYR A 41 8.41 -18.86 -20.62
N PHE A 42 8.55 -19.96 -19.86
CA PHE A 42 9.15 -19.95 -18.53
C PHE A 42 10.12 -21.12 -18.39
N GLU A 43 11.35 -20.85 -17.95
CA GLU A 43 12.43 -21.83 -17.89
C GLU A 43 12.44 -22.68 -16.60
N ASP A 44 11.60 -22.34 -15.60
CA ASP A 44 11.60 -22.98 -14.27
C ASP A 44 10.18 -23.09 -13.66
N ILE A 45 9.22 -23.59 -14.43
CA ILE A 45 7.82 -23.74 -13.98
C ILE A 45 7.70 -24.74 -12.83
N ASP A 46 8.51 -25.79 -12.88
CA ASP A 46 8.61 -26.83 -11.85
C ASP A 46 9.53 -26.44 -10.70
N GLY A 47 10.12 -25.25 -10.74
CA GLY A 47 10.98 -24.74 -9.68
C GLY A 47 10.21 -24.37 -8.43
N ASP A 48 10.95 -24.10 -7.36
CA ASP A 48 10.40 -23.73 -6.06
C ASP A 48 9.87 -22.28 -6.06
N TRP A 49 9.60 -21.68 -7.23
CA TRP A 49 9.18 -20.27 -7.37
C TRP A 49 7.87 -19.98 -6.63
N LEU A 50 6.99 -20.97 -6.46
CA LEU A 50 5.79 -20.85 -5.64
C LEU A 50 6.11 -20.90 -4.14
N GLU A 51 7.13 -21.67 -3.76
CA GLU A 51 7.58 -21.82 -2.37
C GLU A 51 8.39 -20.60 -1.91
N THR A 52 9.14 -19.99 -2.83
CA THR A 52 9.87 -18.73 -2.61
C THR A 52 9.08 -17.51 -3.09
N TRP A 53 7.79 -17.66 -3.41
CA TRP A 53 6.96 -16.56 -3.90
C TRP A 53 6.70 -15.56 -2.77
N GLY A 54 7.49 -14.48 -2.74
CA GLY A 54 7.50 -13.49 -1.65
C GLY A 54 8.71 -13.57 -0.72
N ASP A 55 9.63 -14.52 -0.95
CA ASP A 55 10.91 -14.63 -0.25
C ASP A 55 12.02 -13.81 -0.93
N ASP A 56 11.75 -13.20 -2.08
CA ASP A 56 12.72 -12.37 -2.84
C ASP A 56 13.02 -11.00 -2.20
N ASP A 57 12.42 -10.67 -1.05
CA ASP A 57 12.80 -9.51 -0.26
C ASP A 57 13.44 -9.97 1.06
N ASP A 58 14.79 -10.01 1.10
CA ASP A 58 15.58 -9.97 2.35
C ASP A 58 15.28 -8.70 3.20
N GLU A 59 14.41 -7.80 2.70
CA GLU A 59 13.84 -6.70 3.47
C GLU A 59 12.56 -7.14 4.18
N PRO A 60 12.43 -6.81 5.49
CA PRO A 60 11.20 -7.10 6.22
C PRO A 60 10.02 -6.48 5.47
N GLY A 61 8.97 -7.29 5.23
CA GLY A 61 7.76 -6.82 4.58
C GLY A 61 7.17 -5.61 5.31
N TYR A 62 6.38 -4.79 4.62
CA TYR A 62 5.84 -3.55 5.21
C TYR A 62 5.11 -3.78 6.56
N ILE A 63 4.45 -4.93 6.72
CA ILE A 63 3.80 -5.34 7.98
C ILE A 63 4.83 -5.53 9.09
N GLU A 64 5.95 -6.20 8.82
CA GLU A 64 7.02 -6.44 9.79
C GLU A 64 7.72 -5.14 10.18
N LYS A 65 7.95 -4.24 9.21
CA LYS A 65 8.47 -2.88 9.45
C LYS A 65 7.56 -2.05 10.37
N ILE A 66 6.24 -2.05 10.12
CA ILE A 66 5.25 -1.35 10.94
C ILE A 66 5.13 -2.00 12.32
N THR A 67 5.16 -3.33 12.41
CA THR A 67 5.10 -4.06 13.68
C THR A 67 6.32 -3.72 14.54
N THR A 68 7.52 -3.76 13.96
CA THR A 68 8.76 -3.39 14.66
C THR A 68 8.72 -1.94 15.16
N PHE A 69 8.19 -1.02 14.36
CA PHE A 69 7.96 0.37 14.79
C PHE A 69 7.00 0.45 15.98
N LEU A 70 5.85 -0.21 15.87
CA LEU A 70 4.84 -0.21 16.93
C LEU A 70 5.34 -0.89 18.21
N GLU A 71 6.29 -1.81 18.14
CA GLU A 71 6.93 -2.44 19.30
C GLU A 71 8.05 -1.59 19.90
N SER A 72 8.67 -0.70 19.11
CA SER A 72 9.78 0.15 19.54
C SER A 72 9.42 1.14 20.67
N ASP A 73 10.45 1.65 21.36
CA ASP A 73 10.32 2.71 22.36
C ASP A 73 10.30 4.12 21.76
N ASP A 74 10.04 4.24 20.45
CA ASP A 74 9.87 5.55 19.81
C ASP A 74 8.71 6.33 20.45
N LEU A 75 8.91 7.63 20.67
CA LEU A 75 7.92 8.48 21.35
C LEU A 75 6.56 8.48 20.64
N VAL A 76 6.58 8.43 19.30
CA VAL A 76 5.37 8.37 18.47
C VAL A 76 4.70 7.01 18.64
N ALA A 77 5.45 5.91 18.57
CA ALA A 77 4.92 4.56 18.76
C ALA A 77 4.31 4.35 20.16
N VAL A 78 4.95 4.90 21.20
CA VAL A 78 4.44 4.87 22.58
C VAL A 78 3.11 5.62 22.70
N GLU A 79 3.01 6.84 22.15
CA GLU A 79 1.78 7.63 22.25
C GLU A 79 0.64 7.05 21.39
N VAL A 80 0.95 6.50 20.21
CA VAL A 80 -0.02 5.78 19.36
C VAL A 80 -0.58 4.55 20.09
N ARG A 81 0.29 3.71 20.68
CA ARG A 81 -0.16 2.56 21.48
C ARG A 81 -1.00 2.98 22.69
N LYS A 82 -0.62 4.09 23.34
CA LYS A 82 -1.34 4.62 24.49
C LYS A 82 -2.73 5.15 24.13
N ARG A 83 -2.90 5.72 22.93
CA ARG A 83 -4.20 6.18 22.43
C ARG A 83 -5.08 5.05 21.93
N LEU A 84 -4.48 4.02 21.34
CA LEU A 84 -5.18 2.88 20.75
C LEU A 84 -5.14 1.63 21.65
N GLN A 85 -5.02 1.80 22.98
CA GLN A 85 -4.97 0.69 23.94
C GLN A 85 -6.20 -0.24 23.89
N ASN A 86 -7.30 0.25 23.31
CA ASN A 86 -8.53 -0.49 23.11
C ASN A 86 -8.54 -1.35 21.83
N LYS A 87 -7.55 -1.21 20.95
CA LYS A 87 -7.43 -1.94 19.69
C LYS A 87 -6.30 -2.97 19.77
N SER A 88 -6.48 -4.08 19.07
CA SER A 88 -5.44 -5.09 18.87
C SER A 88 -4.36 -4.58 17.92
N HIS A 89 -3.17 -5.20 17.98
CA HIS A 89 -2.04 -4.83 17.12
C HIS A 89 -2.40 -4.93 15.62
N ASP A 90 -3.16 -5.97 15.24
CA ASP A 90 -3.64 -6.19 13.87
C ASP A 90 -4.61 -5.09 13.42
N GLU A 91 -5.52 -4.64 14.30
CA GLU A 91 -6.42 -3.52 14.02
C GLU A 91 -5.67 -2.19 13.88
N ILE A 92 -4.56 -2.03 14.60
CA ILE A 92 -3.67 -0.88 14.45
C ILE A 92 -3.00 -0.93 13.09
N ILE A 93 -2.38 -2.04 12.74
CA ILE A 93 -1.71 -2.23 11.44
C ILE A 93 -2.68 -2.01 10.28
N GLY A 94 -3.85 -2.62 10.29
CA GLY A 94 -4.85 -2.45 9.23
C GLY A 94 -5.38 -1.01 9.12
N GLY A 95 -5.48 -0.30 10.25
CA GLY A 95 -5.81 1.12 10.26
C GLY A 95 -4.72 2.01 9.66
N LEU A 96 -3.45 1.71 9.96
CA LEU A 96 -2.30 2.42 9.37
C LEU A 96 -2.16 2.12 7.88
N GLU A 97 -2.41 0.89 7.45
CA GLU A 97 -2.48 0.51 6.04
C GLU A 97 -3.57 1.31 5.30
N TYR A 98 -4.76 1.44 5.90
CA TYR A 98 -5.81 2.31 5.37
C TYR A 98 -5.35 3.77 5.25
N CYS A 99 -4.65 4.29 6.25
CA CYS A 99 -4.11 5.66 6.21
C CYS A 99 -3.08 5.83 5.08
N LEU A 100 -2.17 4.86 4.91
CA LEU A 100 -1.16 4.88 3.85
C LEU A 100 -1.76 4.73 2.44
N SER A 101 -2.89 4.03 2.31
CA SER A 101 -3.61 3.88 1.04
C SER A 101 -4.25 5.17 0.52
N GLN A 102 -4.31 6.24 1.33
CA GLN A 102 -4.89 7.51 0.89
C GLN A 102 -4.01 8.17 -0.19
N LEU A 103 -4.70 8.82 -1.14
CA LEU A 103 -4.12 9.32 -2.38
C LEU A 103 -3.17 10.51 -2.18
N THR A 104 -3.45 11.37 -1.20
CA THR A 104 -2.66 12.59 -0.95
C THR A 104 -2.11 12.61 0.48
N GLU A 105 -0.93 13.21 0.68
CA GLU A 105 -0.29 13.33 1.99
C GLU A 105 -1.19 13.97 3.04
N LYS A 106 -1.96 14.99 2.66
CA LYS A 106 -2.94 15.63 3.54
C LYS A 106 -4.03 14.66 3.95
N ASP A 107 -4.58 13.91 3.00
CA ASP A 107 -5.63 12.93 3.30
C ASP A 107 -5.10 11.79 4.19
N ARG A 108 -3.83 11.41 4.06
CA ARG A 108 -3.17 10.44 4.95
C ARG A 108 -3.11 10.95 6.38
N ILE A 109 -2.69 12.21 6.58
CA ILE A 109 -2.61 12.84 7.91
C ILE A 109 -4.01 12.96 8.53
N PHE A 110 -5.03 13.35 7.76
CA PHE A 110 -6.40 13.42 8.27
C PHE A 110 -6.97 12.04 8.61
N ALA A 111 -6.72 11.03 7.78
CA ALA A 111 -7.10 9.65 8.07
C ALA A 111 -6.41 9.11 9.32
N ALA A 112 -5.11 9.40 9.50
CA ALA A 112 -4.37 9.03 10.70
C ALA A 112 -4.90 9.75 11.94
N LYS A 113 -5.21 11.05 11.83
CA LYS A 113 -5.85 11.81 12.92
C LYS A 113 -7.21 11.21 13.29
N ASP A 114 -8.08 10.94 12.31
CA ASP A 114 -9.38 10.33 12.55
C ASP A 114 -9.25 8.91 13.14
N PHE A 115 -8.21 8.17 12.75
CA PHE A 115 -7.89 6.86 13.32
C PHE A 115 -7.44 6.95 14.79
N LEU A 116 -6.59 7.92 15.12
CA LEU A 116 -6.06 8.19 16.47
C LEU A 116 -7.10 8.74 17.45
N VAL A 117 -8.22 9.28 16.95
CA VAL A 117 -9.39 9.64 17.79
C VAL A 117 -9.98 8.39 18.45
N GLY A 118 -9.66 7.19 17.96
CA GLY A 118 -9.82 5.95 18.73
C GLY A 118 -11.27 5.65 19.08
N ASP A 119 -12.13 5.52 18.07
CA ASP A 119 -13.51 5.02 18.22
C ASP A 119 -14.31 5.70 19.35
N VAL A 120 -14.37 7.03 19.33
CA VAL A 120 -15.48 7.72 19.97
C VAL A 120 -16.71 7.50 19.08
N VAL A 121 -17.54 6.52 19.45
CA VAL A 121 -18.89 6.35 18.93
C VAL A 121 -19.71 7.61 19.28
N ILE A 122 -19.60 8.69 18.49
CA ILE A 122 -20.64 9.72 18.43
C ILE A 122 -21.68 9.21 17.44
N PHE A 123 -22.54 8.33 17.94
CA PHE A 123 -23.88 8.21 17.39
C PHE A 123 -24.54 9.59 17.59
N GLY A 124 -24.75 10.32 16.50
CA GLY A 124 -25.65 11.47 16.49
C GLY A 124 -24.98 12.80 16.15
N SER A 125 -25.29 13.27 14.95
CA SER A 125 -25.30 14.67 14.58
C SER A 125 -25.95 15.53 15.68
N SER A 126 -25.20 16.44 16.31
CA SER A 126 -25.70 17.68 16.91
C SER A 126 -24.54 18.56 17.37
N ARG A 127 -24.50 19.80 16.87
CA ARG A 127 -23.76 20.90 17.47
C ARG A 127 -24.09 20.95 18.97
N ALA A 128 -23.06 21.00 19.81
CA ALA A 128 -23.07 21.05 21.28
C ALA A 128 -22.98 19.69 21.99
N SER A 129 -21.76 19.26 22.27
CA SER A 129 -21.44 18.49 23.47
C SER A 129 -19.98 18.74 23.85
N GLY A 130 -19.75 19.77 24.65
CA GLY A 130 -18.46 19.98 25.29
C GLY A 130 -18.40 19.16 26.57
N ASN A 131 -17.58 18.11 26.61
CA ASN A 131 -16.63 17.83 27.70
C ASN A 131 -15.80 16.55 27.43
N SER A 132 -14.77 16.71 26.61
CA SER A 132 -13.45 16.10 26.74
C SER A 132 -12.63 16.86 25.72
N SER A 133 -11.80 17.81 26.16
CA SER A 133 -10.98 18.61 25.24
C SER A 133 -9.89 17.71 24.66
N ILE A 134 -10.27 16.82 23.76
CA ILE A 134 -9.33 16.16 22.87
C ILE A 134 -8.65 17.32 22.13
N ASN A 135 -7.38 17.54 22.43
CA ASN A 135 -6.64 18.62 21.82
C ASN A 135 -6.41 18.24 20.36
N GLU A 136 -7.29 18.74 19.48
CA GLU A 136 -7.26 18.48 18.04
C GLU A 136 -5.91 18.87 17.42
N VAL A 137 -5.22 19.86 18.00
CA VAL A 137 -3.90 20.31 17.56
C VAL A 137 -2.83 19.25 17.90
N GLU A 138 -2.80 18.77 19.15
CA GLU A 138 -1.88 17.70 19.56
C GLU A 138 -2.12 16.40 18.77
N LEU A 139 -3.37 16.11 18.39
CA LEU A 139 -3.69 14.95 17.54
C LEU A 139 -3.20 15.10 16.11
N LEU A 140 -3.32 16.31 15.55
CA LEU A 140 -2.80 16.60 14.21
C LEU A 140 -1.28 16.52 14.20
N GLU A 141 -0.60 17.06 15.21
CA GLU A 141 0.85 16.95 15.38
C GLU A 141 1.27 15.47 15.49
N LEU A 142 0.59 14.68 16.32
CA LEU A 142 0.87 13.24 16.44
C LEU A 142 0.62 12.47 15.13
N ALA A 143 -0.42 12.83 14.39
CA ALA A 143 -0.73 12.22 13.09
C ALA A 143 0.33 12.57 12.03
N GLU A 144 0.82 13.82 12.03
CA GLU A 144 1.89 14.26 11.15
C GLU A 144 3.21 13.54 11.47
N ASP A 145 3.60 13.51 12.75
CA ASP A 145 4.79 12.79 13.23
C ASP A 145 4.71 11.30 12.89
N LEU A 146 3.53 10.68 13.03
CA LEU A 146 3.29 9.28 12.68
C LEU A 146 3.44 9.02 11.18
N MET A 147 2.84 9.85 10.34
CA MET A 147 2.95 9.69 8.88
C MET A 147 4.37 9.93 8.40
N GLU A 148 5.09 10.87 9.01
CA GLU A 148 6.51 11.10 8.75
C GLU A 148 7.36 9.90 9.15
N LYS A 149 7.16 9.34 10.36
CA LYS A 149 7.89 8.15 10.81
C LYS A 149 7.60 6.93 9.93
N LEU A 150 6.36 6.70 9.56
CA LEU A 150 6.00 5.59 8.67
C LEU A 150 6.63 5.75 7.29
N ARG A 151 6.72 6.99 6.77
CA ARG A 151 7.42 7.28 5.51
C ARG A 151 8.92 7.00 5.64
N GLU A 152 9.56 7.40 6.74
CA GLU A 152 10.98 7.12 6.99
C GLU A 152 11.29 5.61 7.06
N ILE A 153 10.38 4.83 7.63
CA ILE A 153 10.57 3.38 7.88
C ILE A 153 10.25 2.54 6.63
N LEU A 154 9.29 2.99 5.81
CA LEU A 154 8.85 2.27 4.61
C LEU A 154 9.66 2.62 3.34
N GLY A 155 10.39 3.75 3.33
CA GLY A 155 11.23 4.18 2.20
C GLY A 155 10.54 5.14 1.26
#